data_AF-A0A3M1QF44-F1
#
_entry.id   AF-A0A3M1QF44-F1
#
_cell.length_a   1.000
_cell.length_b   1.000
_cell.length_c   1.000
_cell.angle_alpha   90.00
_cell.angle_beta   90.00
_cell.angle_gamma   90.00
#
_symmetry.space_group_name_H-M   'P 1'
#
loop_
_entity.id
_entity.type
_entity.pdbx_description
1 polymer ?
#
loop_
_entity_poly.entity_id
_entity_poly.type
_entity_poly.pdbx_seq_one_letter_code
_entity_poly.pdbx_strand_id
1 'polypeptide(L)'
;GEMVRALRADHPALAAVLEHARVARCDRERLELHFRADPFLVAQVEQRRDLLEAEARRRLGPQVEVAVARGEAGAASVAERRQARLAERRRRVEENPRVKAALETFEGSVVEVELAPESEEESDHG
;
A
#
# COMPACT_ATOMS: atom_id res chain seq x y z
N GLY A 1 3.39 -4.72 -5.89
CA GLY A 1 4.53 -4.89 -6.81
C GLY A 1 5.60 -5.68 -6.10
N GLU A 2 6.22 -6.63 -6.77
CA GLU A 2 7.23 -7.52 -6.21
C GLU A 2 8.45 -6.75 -5.63
N MET A 3 8.80 -5.61 -6.23
CA MET A 3 9.83 -4.69 -5.75
C MET A 3 9.55 -4.12 -4.35
N VAL A 4 8.31 -3.65 -4.11
CA VAL A 4 7.90 -3.13 -2.78
C VAL A 4 7.96 -4.22 -1.71
N ARG A 5 7.72 -5.49 -2.07
CA ARG A 5 7.80 -6.61 -1.13
C ARG A 5 9.24 -6.91 -0.70
N ALA A 6 10.21 -6.88 -1.61
CA ALA A 6 11.62 -7.08 -1.24
C ALA A 6 12.17 -5.90 -0.45
N LEU A 7 11.86 -4.67 -0.87
CA LEU A 7 12.22 -3.49 -0.09
C LEU A 7 11.62 -3.52 1.31
N ARG A 8 10.50 -4.19 1.54
CA ARG A 8 9.91 -4.30 2.88
C ARG A 8 10.78 -5.14 3.83
N ALA A 9 11.51 -6.13 3.33
CA ALA A 9 12.41 -6.96 4.14
C ALA A 9 13.69 -6.20 4.50
N ASP A 10 14.30 -5.53 3.52
CA ASP A 10 15.62 -4.90 3.70
C ASP A 10 15.53 -3.43 4.16
N HIS A 11 14.50 -2.70 3.72
CA HIS A 11 14.33 -1.26 3.92
C HIS A 11 12.85 -0.87 4.16
N PRO A 12 12.26 -1.28 5.30
CA PRO A 12 10.81 -1.17 5.55
C PRO A 12 10.27 0.25 5.44
N ALA A 13 11.04 1.26 5.87
CA ALA A 13 10.65 2.66 5.77
C ALA A 13 10.59 3.17 4.32
N LEU A 14 11.50 2.73 3.44
CA LEU A 14 11.44 3.09 2.02
C LEU A 14 10.26 2.37 1.34
N ALA A 15 10.04 1.10 1.68
CA ALA A 15 8.89 0.34 1.18
C ALA A 15 7.56 1.02 1.55
N ALA A 16 7.42 1.49 2.80
CA ALA A 16 6.23 2.20 3.24
C ALA A 16 5.97 3.45 2.40
N VAL A 17 7.00 4.25 2.12
CA VAL A 17 6.87 5.43 1.26
C VAL A 17 6.46 5.03 -0.17
N LEU A 18 7.07 3.99 -0.74
CA LEU A 18 6.76 3.50 -2.09
C LEU A 18 5.35 2.91 -2.22
N GLU A 19 4.69 2.51 -1.14
CA GLU A 19 3.28 2.09 -1.19
C GLU A 19 2.32 3.20 -1.60
N HIS A 20 2.73 4.45 -1.37
CA HIS A 20 2.01 5.64 -1.79
C HIS A 20 2.37 6.09 -3.22
N ALA A 21 3.42 5.50 -3.82
CA ALA A 21 3.83 5.81 -5.18
C ALA A 21 2.88 5.18 -6.20
N ARG A 22 2.52 5.97 -7.21
CA ARG A 22 1.91 5.49 -8.45
C ARG A 22 3.01 5.15 -9.44
N VAL A 23 2.84 4.03 -10.13
CA VAL A 23 3.81 3.59 -11.14
C VAL A 23 3.31 4.05 -12.49
N ALA A 24 3.96 5.06 -13.06
CA ALA A 24 3.64 5.59 -14.39
C ALA A 24 4.31 4.78 -15.50
N ARG A 25 5.56 4.34 -15.27
CA ARG A 25 6.32 3.51 -16.19
C ARG A 25 7.20 2.53 -15.41
N CYS A 26 7.32 1.29 -15.89
CA CYS A 26 8.15 0.27 -15.28
C CYS A 26 8.59 -0.73 -16.35
N ASP A 27 9.75 -0.47 -16.94
CA ASP A 27 10.40 -1.35 -17.90
C ASP A 27 11.93 -1.38 -17.66
N ARG A 28 12.68 -1.99 -18.59
CA ARG A 28 14.14 -2.14 -18.46
C ARG A 28 14.92 -0.83 -18.63
N GLU A 29 14.29 0.19 -19.22
CA GLU A 29 14.91 1.48 -19.50
C GLU A 29 14.56 2.49 -18.41
N ARG A 30 13.32 2.45 -17.89
CA ARG A 30 12.83 3.47 -16.98
C ARG A 30 11.82 2.95 -15.95
N LEU A 31 12.07 3.36 -14.70
CA LEU A 31 11.13 3.30 -13.59
C LEU A 31 10.67 4.71 -13.25
N GLU A 32 9.39 5.00 -13.46
CA GLU A 32 8.81 6.31 -13.18
C GLU A 32 7.75 6.22 -12.08
N LEU A 33 8.02 6.92 -10.98
CA LEU A 33 7.20 6.95 -9.77
C LEU A 33 6.60 8.33 -9.56
N HIS A 34 5.29 8.37 -9.33
CA HIS A 34 4.55 9.59 -9.08
C HIS A 34 3.99 9.59 -7.67
N PHE A 35 4.24 10.67 -6.93
CA PHE A 35 3.68 10.89 -5.60
C PHE A 35 2.61 11.97 -5.65
N ARG A 36 1.44 11.65 -5.10
CA ARG A 36 0.32 12.58 -5.00
C ARG A 36 0.64 13.65 -3.96
N ALA A 37 0.88 14.88 -4.43
CA ALA A 37 0.89 16.16 -3.68
C ALA A 37 1.48 16.18 -2.25
N ASP A 38 2.34 15.23 -1.91
CA ASP A 38 2.99 15.11 -0.61
C ASP A 38 4.50 15.37 -0.76
N PRO A 39 4.96 16.60 -0.43
CA PRO A 39 6.37 16.97 -0.54
C PRO A 39 7.27 16.13 0.38
N PHE A 40 6.73 15.61 1.48
CA PHE A 40 7.48 14.84 2.47
C PHE A 40 7.79 13.44 1.95
N LEU A 41 6.83 12.78 1.30
CA LEU A 41 7.07 11.46 0.68
C LEU A 41 8.12 11.55 -0.42
N VAL A 42 8.05 12.57 -1.28
CA VAL A 42 9.06 12.80 -2.32
C VAL A 42 10.43 13.02 -1.68
N ALA A 43 10.53 13.90 -0.68
CA ALA A 43 11.79 14.17 0.00
C ALA A 43 12.40 12.91 0.65
N GLN A 44 11.57 12.04 1.23
CA GLN A 44 12.03 10.78 1.81
C GLN A 44 12.58 9.80 0.76
N VAL A 45 11.97 9.73 -0.42
CA VAL A 45 12.50 8.92 -1.52
C VAL A 45 13.80 9.51 -2.06
N GLU A 46 13.86 10.82 -2.25
CA GLU A 46 15.07 11.50 -2.73
C GLU A 46 16.27 11.30 -1.78
N GLN A 47 16.04 11.33 -0.46
CA GLN A 47 17.07 11.05 0.54
C GLN A 47 17.62 9.62 0.48
N ARG A 48 16.90 8.69 -0.16
CA ARG A 48 17.25 7.26 -0.27
C ARG A 48 17.25 6.80 -1.73
N ARG A 49 17.49 7.73 -2.64
CA ARG A 49 17.40 7.51 -4.09
C ARG A 49 18.39 6.46 -4.56
N ASP A 50 19.58 6.44 -3.95
CA ASP A 50 20.63 5.44 -4.15
C ASP A 50 20.14 4.01 -3.89
N LEU A 51 19.41 3.78 -2.80
CA LEU A 51 18.84 2.48 -2.46
C LEU A 51 17.74 2.07 -3.46
N LEU A 52 16.88 3.02 -3.84
CA LEU A 52 15.84 2.79 -4.84
C LEU A 52 16.45 2.46 -6.20
N GLU A 53 17.48 3.19 -6.63
CA GLU A 53 18.21 2.94 -7.87
C GLU A 53 18.93 1.59 -7.85
N ALA A 54 19.59 1.24 -6.74
CA ALA A 54 20.24 -0.06 -6.59
C ALA A 54 19.23 -1.20 -6.72
N GLU A 55 18.07 -1.09 -6.07
CA GLU A 55 17.01 -2.10 -6.15
C GLU A 55 16.40 -2.16 -7.55
N ALA A 56 16.15 -1.01 -8.18
CA ALA A 56 15.64 -0.94 -9.54
C ALA A 56 16.62 -1.62 -10.51
N ARG A 57 17.92 -1.32 -10.40
CA ARG A 57 18.96 -1.94 -11.24
C ARG A 57 19.06 -3.44 -11.03
N ARG A 58 18.95 -3.90 -9.78
CA ARG A 58 18.95 -5.33 -9.43
C ARG A 58 17.80 -6.09 -10.10
N ARG A 59 16.64 -5.46 -10.27
CA ARG A 59 15.42 -6.11 -10.77
C ARG A 59 15.13 -5.89 -12.25
N LEU A 60 15.30 -4.66 -12.72
CA LEU A 60 14.93 -4.23 -14.08
C LEU A 60 16.13 -4.23 -15.03
N GLY A 61 17.35 -4.19 -14.48
CA GLY A 61 18.60 -4.22 -15.23
C GLY A 61 19.48 -2.98 -14.97
N PRO A 62 20.78 -3.07 -15.25
CA PRO A 62 21.77 -2.07 -14.82
C PRO A 62 21.58 -0.69 -15.45
N GLN A 63 20.87 -0.59 -16.57
CA GLN A 63 20.66 0.65 -17.31
C GLN A 63 19.35 1.38 -16.96
N VAL A 64 18.55 0.84 -16.04
CA VAL A 64 17.28 1.47 -15.68
C VAL A 64 17.50 2.85 -15.06
N GLU A 65 16.79 3.85 -15.60
CA GLU A 65 16.72 5.20 -15.05
C GLU A 65 15.56 5.29 -14.05
N VAL A 66 15.80 5.87 -12.86
CA VAL A 66 14.75 6.11 -11.87
C VAL A 66 14.35 7.58 -11.87
N ALA A 67 13.11 7.84 -12.23
CA ALA A 67 12.49 9.16 -12.21
C ALA A 67 11.42 9.23 -11.11
N VAL A 68 11.52 10.24 -10.24
CA VAL A 68 10.53 10.53 -9.20
C VAL A 68 9.90 11.87 -9.52
N ALA A 69 8.58 11.90 -9.62
CA ALA A 69 7.81 13.09 -9.95
C ALA A 69 6.65 13.28 -8.98
N ARG A 70 6.14 14.52 -8.95
CA ARG A 70 4.86 14.83 -8.30
C ARG A 70 3.76 14.70 -9.33
N GLY A 71 2.67 14.04 -8.98
CA GLY A 71 1.54 13.91 -9.89
C GLY A 71 0.64 12.73 -9.57
N GLU A 72 -0.37 12.56 -10.41
CA GLU A 72 -1.35 11.46 -10.32
C GLU A 72 -1.21 10.45 -11.47
N ALA A 73 -0.17 10.59 -12.30
CA ALA A 73 0.02 9.74 -13.46
C ALA A 73 0.30 8.28 -13.05
N GLY A 74 -0.13 7.35 -13.91
CA GLY A 74 0.11 5.93 -13.72
C GLY A 74 -0.97 5.19 -12.93
N ALA A 75 -0.67 3.93 -12.63
CA ALA A 75 -1.57 3.04 -11.92
C ALA A 75 -1.71 3.44 -10.45
N ALA A 76 -2.92 3.26 -9.90
CA ALA A 76 -3.20 3.50 -8.49
C ALA A 76 -2.19 2.80 -7.57
N SER A 77 -1.78 3.51 -6.53
CA SER A 77 -0.77 3.05 -5.58
C SER A 77 -1.26 1.86 -4.76
N VAL A 78 -0.37 1.21 -4.01
CA VAL A 78 -0.77 0.11 -3.11
C VAL A 78 -1.74 0.63 -2.04
N ALA A 79 -1.45 1.80 -1.47
CA ALA A 79 -2.30 2.44 -0.47
C ALA A 79 -3.70 2.75 -1.04
N GLU A 80 -3.78 3.30 -2.26
CA GLU A 80 -5.05 3.63 -2.90
C GLU A 80 -5.88 2.38 -3.20
N ARG A 81 -5.25 1.32 -3.71
CA ARG A 81 -5.94 0.05 -3.94
C ARG A 81 -6.43 -0.58 -2.64
N ARG A 82 -5.67 -0.47 -1.54
CA ARG A 82 -6.11 -0.94 -0.22
C ARG A 82 -7.33 -0.15 0.23
N GLN A 83 -7.27 1.18 0.20
CA GLN A 83 -8.36 2.05 0.59
C GLN A 83 -9.63 1.81 -0.24
N ALA A 84 -9.51 1.63 -1.56
CA ALA A 84 -10.65 1.33 -2.43
C ALA A 84 -11.32 -0.01 -2.06
N ARG A 85 -10.52 -1.05 -1.77
CA ARG A 85 -11.04 -2.35 -1.32
C ARG A 85 -11.75 -2.25 0.04
N LEU A 86 -11.21 -1.46 0.95
CA LEU A 86 -11.83 -1.23 2.26
C LEU A 86 -13.16 -0.49 2.11
N ALA A 87 -13.19 0.57 1.30
CA ALA A 87 -14.42 1.31 1.02
C ALA A 87 -15.50 0.42 0.39
N GLU A 88 -15.14 -0.45 -0.55
CA GLU A 88 -16.08 -1.40 -1.15
C GLU A 88 -16.63 -2.38 -0.12
N ARG A 89 -15.77 -2.95 0.74
CA ARG A 89 -16.19 -3.87 1.81
C ARG A 89 -17.13 -3.18 2.79
N ARG A 90 -16.77 -1.98 3.25
CA ARG A 90 -17.59 -1.18 4.16
C ARG A 90 -18.97 -0.90 3.55
N ARG A 91 -19.01 -0.47 2.30
CA ARG A 91 -20.26 -0.23 1.59
C ARG A 91 -21.16 -1.47 1.54
N ARG A 92 -20.60 -2.65 1.25
CA ARG A 92 -21.36 -3.91 1.23
C ARG A 92 -21.94 -4.28 2.61
N VAL A 93 -21.21 -3.99 3.69
CA VAL A 93 -21.68 -4.21 5.06
C VAL A 93 -22.82 -3.25 5.40
N GLU A 94 -22.65 -1.96 5.10
CA GLU A 94 -23.66 -0.92 5.34
C GLU A 94 -24.91 -1.11 4.46
N GLU A 95 -24.78 -1.69 3.26
CA GLU A 95 -25.91 -2.00 2.39
C GLU A 95 -26.72 -3.24 2.83
N ASN A 96 -26.20 -4.04 3.77
CA ASN A 96 -26.89 -5.24 4.26
C ASN A 96 -28.16 -4.87 5.07
N PRO A 97 -29.36 -5.34 4.69
CA PRO A 97 -30.61 -4.98 5.37
C PRO A 97 -30.62 -5.26 6.87
N ARG A 98 -29.96 -6.35 7.32
CA ARG A 98 -29.90 -6.70 8.75
C ARG A 98 -28.98 -5.76 9.52
N VAL A 99 -27.88 -5.34 8.89
CA VAL A 99 -26.95 -4.36 9.48
C VAL A 99 -27.64 -3.01 9.57
N LYS A 100 -28.34 -2.57 8.51
CA LYS A 100 -29.13 -1.32 8.55
C LYS A 100 -30.15 -1.32 9.68
N ALA A 101 -30.96 -2.38 9.77
CA ALA A 101 -31.95 -2.51 10.84
C ALA A 101 -31.30 -2.47 12.23
N ALA A 102 -30.13 -3.12 12.41
CA ALA A 102 -29.40 -3.08 13.67
C ALA A 102 -28.84 -1.67 13.99
N LEU A 103 -28.25 -0.98 13.01
CA LEU A 103 -27.74 0.38 13.19
C LEU A 103 -28.86 1.37 13.56
N GLU A 104 -30.03 1.25 12.93
CA GLU A 104 -31.22 2.05 13.25
C GLU A 104 -31.78 1.71 14.63
N THR A 105 -31.79 0.43 15.03
CA THR A 105 -32.34 -0.01 16.32
C THR A 105 -31.47 0.37 17.51
N PHE A 106 -30.14 0.34 17.32
CA PHE A 106 -29.17 0.51 18.41
C PHE A 106 -28.41 1.85 18.35
N GLU A 107 -28.78 2.77 17.45
CA GLU A 107 -28.03 4.00 17.15
C GLU A 107 -26.52 3.74 16.97
N GLY A 108 -26.21 2.59 16.36
CA GLY A 108 -24.86 2.05 16.28
C GLY A 108 -24.06 2.62 15.12
N SER A 109 -22.75 2.34 15.11
CA SER A 109 -21.88 2.62 13.96
C SER A 109 -21.03 1.40 13.61
N VAL A 110 -20.70 1.26 12.32
CA VAL A 110 -19.78 0.22 11.86
C VAL A 110 -18.36 0.71 12.11
N VAL A 111 -17.61 -0.02 12.93
CA VAL A 111 -16.19 0.25 13.22
C VAL A 111 -15.35 -0.85 12.61
N GLU A 112 -14.24 -0.47 11.98
CA GLU A 112 -13.25 -1.41 11.45
C GLU A 112 -12.35 -1.89 12.59
N VAL A 113 -12.24 -3.21 12.75
CA VAL A 113 -11.33 -3.85 13.71
C VAL A 113 -10.44 -4.84 12.97
N GLU A 114 -9.13 -4.79 13.25
CA GLU A 114 -8.20 -5.81 12.79
C GLU A 114 -8.27 -6.99 13.78
N LEU A 115 -8.83 -8.10 13.33
CA LEU A 115 -8.80 -9.34 14.09
C LEU A 115 -7.39 -9.94 13.95
N ALA A 116 -6.67 -10.04 15.07
CA ALA A 116 -5.46 -10.84 15.10
C ALA A 116 -5.83 -12.31 14.81
N PRO A 117 -5.00 -13.07 14.08
CA PRO A 117 -5.23 -14.49 13.93
C PRO A 117 -5.23 -15.11 15.34
N GLU A 118 -6.35 -15.71 15.71
CA GLU A 118 -6.47 -16.46 16.95
C GLU A 118 -5.39 -17.54 16.92
N SER A 119 -4.42 -17.42 17.82
CA SER A 119 -3.48 -18.51 18.05
C SER A 119 -4.32 -19.60 18.70
N GLU A 120 -4.53 -20.71 18.00
CA GLU A 120 -5.08 -21.92 18.59
C GLU A 120 -4.14 -22.34 19.73
N GLU A 121 -4.43 -21.89 20.94
CA GLU A 121 -3.85 -22.45 22.15
C GLU A 121 -4.42 -23.86 22.27
N GLU A 122 -3.66 -24.84 21.78
CA GLU A 122 -3.76 -26.25 22.16
C GLU A 122 -3.73 -26.32 23.69
N SER A 123 -4.91 -26.30 24.30
CA SER A 123 -5.08 -26.69 25.69
C SER A 123 -4.97 -28.22 25.75
N ASP A 124 -3.73 -28.67 25.86
CA ASP A 124 -3.38 -29.98 26.43
C ASP A 124 -4.04 -30.07 27.82
N HIS A 125 -5.03 -30.93 27.96
CA HIS A 125 -5.55 -31.36 29.27
C HIS A 125 -5.16 -32.82 29.41
N GLY A 126 -4.11 -33.05 30.21
CA GLY A 126 -3.68 -34.36 30.67
C GLY A 126 -4.61 -35.01 31.68
#